data_AF-A0A1G1H2W5-F1
#
_entry.id   AF-A0A1G1H2W5-F1
#
_cell.length_a   1.000
_cell.length_b   1.000
_cell.length_c   1.000
_cell.angle_alpha   90.00
_cell.angle_beta   90.00
_cell.angle_gamma   90.00
#
_symmetry.space_group_name_H-M   'P 1'
#
loop_
_entity.id
_entity.type
_entity.pdbx_description
1 polymer ?
#
loop_
_entity_poly.entity_id
_entity_poly.type
_entity_poly.pdbx_seq_one_letter_code
_entity_poly.pdbx_strand_id
1 'polypeptide(L)'
;MGFGLVVLAGLGIVFGVALAIVAARFVVKMDPKVEQVRETLPGANCGACGFAGCMGYAEAVVGNPDVAVSMCAPGKSAVAEKIAGITGKKAEKVDPKIARVFCQGGTALSQRKFIYTGVKDCTAAVLAAGGDKSCEFGCLGYGTCMRACPFDAIRMSSDNLPLINPEKCTACGKCVAACPKQVIELAQASKAVVISCHSRDKGADTKKKCQVGCIACGICVRTCPSDAIKVENNHARIDHAKCIVCGLCVKKCPTNAIKDYIPVRPKAKIDPSICAGIDMCAKVCPVNAISGDIRAVHAVDQSKCIGCGMCAARCPKKAIQMVEAGQVSGGKQKQEGKMPAAVGA
;
A
#
# COMPACT_ATOMS: atom_id res chain seq x y z
N MET A 1 43.19 57.43 -23.68
CA MET A 1 42.16 56.37 -23.81
C MET A 1 42.63 54.96 -23.43
N GLY A 2 43.93 54.66 -23.29
CA GLY A 2 44.40 53.28 -23.04
C GLY A 2 44.40 52.78 -21.58
N PHE A 3 44.48 53.66 -20.58
CA PHE A 3 44.70 53.24 -19.18
C PHE A 3 43.54 52.43 -18.60
N GLY A 4 42.29 52.83 -18.85
CA GLY A 4 41.10 52.08 -18.40
C GLY A 4 41.01 50.68 -19.02
N LEU A 5 41.45 50.54 -20.28
CA LEU A 5 41.51 49.27 -21.00
C LEU A 5 42.54 48.31 -20.39
N VAL A 6 43.71 48.83 -20.02
CA VAL A 6 44.78 48.05 -19.38
C VAL A 6 44.36 47.60 -17.97
N VAL A 7 43.72 48.47 -17.19
CA VAL A 7 43.24 48.13 -15.84
C VAL A 7 42.13 47.07 -15.88
N LEU A 8 41.16 47.20 -16.80
CA LEU A 8 40.10 46.22 -16.99
C LEU A 8 40.64 44.87 -17.47
N ALA A 9 41.59 44.86 -18.42
CA ALA A 9 42.25 43.65 -18.88
C ALA A 9 43.05 42.96 -17.76
N GLY A 10 43.79 43.74 -16.95
CA GLY A 10 44.55 43.23 -15.80
C GLY A 10 43.65 42.60 -14.74
N LEU A 11 42.56 43.28 -14.34
CA LEU A 11 41.58 42.74 -13.40
C LEU A 11 40.92 41.47 -13.95
N GLY A 12 40.56 41.45 -15.23
CA GLY A 12 39.99 40.27 -15.90
C GLY A 12 40.91 39.05 -15.83
N ILE A 13 42.21 39.24 -16.08
CA ILE A 13 43.21 38.16 -15.96
C ILE A 13 43.34 37.71 -14.50
N VAL A 14 43.43 38.64 -13.55
CA VAL A 14 43.58 38.31 -12.12
C VAL A 14 42.37 37.51 -11.62
N PHE A 15 41.14 37.98 -11.89
CA PHE A 15 39.94 37.27 -11.48
C PHE A 15 39.75 35.95 -12.25
N GLY A 16 40.10 35.91 -13.54
CA GLY A 16 40.05 34.68 -14.34
C GLY A 16 41.00 33.60 -13.81
N VAL A 17 42.25 33.97 -13.50
CA VAL A 17 43.23 33.06 -12.91
C VAL A 17 42.80 32.64 -11.50
N ALA A 18 42.32 33.57 -10.67
CA ALA A 18 41.82 33.25 -9.34
C ALA A 18 40.64 32.27 -9.39
N LEU A 19 39.66 32.49 -10.27
CA LEU A 19 38.53 31.58 -10.47
C LEU A 19 38.98 30.23 -11.03
N ALA A 20 39.95 30.19 -11.95
CA ALA A 20 40.50 28.95 -12.47
C ALA A 20 41.21 28.12 -11.38
N ILE A 21 41.99 28.78 -10.50
CA ILE A 21 42.66 28.14 -9.36
C ILE A 21 41.63 27.60 -8.36
N VAL A 22 40.60 28.39 -8.03
CA VAL A 22 39.52 27.97 -7.14
C VAL A 22 38.75 26.79 -7.76
N ALA A 23 38.36 26.89 -9.04
CA ALA A 23 37.64 25.81 -9.73
C ALA A 23 38.46 24.51 -9.79
N ALA A 24 39.76 24.59 -10.08
CA ALA A 24 40.64 23.42 -10.11
C ALA A 24 40.89 22.82 -8.72
N ARG A 25 41.00 23.66 -7.68
CA ARG A 25 41.27 23.20 -6.31
C ARG A 25 40.04 22.64 -5.60
N PHE A 26 38.85 23.14 -5.95
CA PHE A 26 37.57 22.71 -5.38
C PHE A 26 36.76 21.82 -6.33
N VAL A 27 37.39 21.21 -7.35
CA VAL A 27 36.70 20.24 -8.20
C VAL A 27 36.35 19.02 -7.36
N VAL A 28 35.07 18.87 -7.02
CA VAL A 28 34.58 17.70 -6.29
C VAL A 28 34.46 16.57 -7.32
N LYS A 29 35.35 15.58 -7.24
CA LYS A 29 35.23 14.37 -8.05
C LYS A 29 34.01 13.58 -7.57
N MET A 30 32.90 13.73 -8.28
CA MET A 30 31.73 12.89 -8.06
C MET A 30 32.05 11.47 -8.53
N ASP A 31 31.79 10.49 -7.68
CA ASP A 31 31.90 9.09 -8.07
C ASP A 31 30.93 8.87 -9.25
N PRO A 32 31.40 8.37 -10.41
CA PRO A 32 30.55 8.13 -11.57
C PRO A 32 29.36 7.22 -11.27
N LYS A 33 29.44 6.38 -10.22
CA LYS A 33 28.31 5.56 -9.74
C LYS A 33 27.16 6.40 -9.21
N VAL A 34 27.41 7.57 -8.62
CA VAL A 34 26.35 8.47 -8.11
C VAL A 34 25.46 8.92 -9.26
N GLU A 35 26.07 9.33 -10.37
CA GLU A 35 25.32 9.79 -11.54
C GLU A 35 24.53 8.64 -12.17
N GLN A 36 25.15 7.46 -12.30
CA GLN A 36 24.47 6.25 -12.78
C GLN A 36 23.26 5.89 -11.90
N VAL A 37 23.41 5.95 -10.57
CA VAL A 37 22.29 5.71 -9.65
C VAL A 37 21.22 6.79 -9.85
N ARG A 38 21.58 8.07 -9.93
CA ARG A 38 20.65 9.18 -10.14
C ARG A 38 19.80 8.99 -11.39
N GLU A 39 20.40 8.56 -12.50
CA GLU A 39 19.72 8.28 -13.75
C GLU A 39 18.75 7.09 -13.68
N THR A 40 19.03 6.11 -12.81
CA THR A 40 18.07 5.00 -12.59
C THR A 40 16.87 5.39 -11.73
N LEU A 41 16.94 6.50 -11.00
CA LEU A 41 15.85 6.95 -10.14
C LEU A 41 14.75 7.64 -10.96
N PRO A 42 13.46 7.55 -10.54
CA PRO A 42 12.35 8.18 -11.25
C PRO A 42 12.34 9.73 -11.27
N GLY A 43 13.35 10.40 -10.73
CA GLY A 43 13.45 11.87 -10.73
C GLY A 43 12.38 12.63 -9.92
N ALA A 44 11.52 11.93 -9.17
CA ALA A 44 10.35 12.53 -8.52
C ALA A 44 10.64 13.46 -7.34
N ASN A 45 11.88 13.48 -6.82
CA ASN A 45 12.34 14.33 -5.72
C ASN A 45 11.37 14.40 -4.52
N CYS A 46 10.73 13.29 -4.18
CA CYS A 46 9.60 13.27 -3.25
C CYS A 46 9.99 13.15 -1.77
N GLY A 47 11.25 12.89 -1.45
CA GLY A 47 11.74 12.74 -0.07
C GLY A 47 11.26 11.50 0.68
N ALA A 48 10.51 10.60 0.04
CA ALA A 48 9.93 9.41 0.71
C ALA A 48 10.98 8.42 1.26
N CYS A 49 12.20 8.46 0.72
CA CYS A 49 13.35 7.68 1.21
C CYS A 49 14.06 8.33 2.41
N GLY A 50 13.67 9.53 2.84
CA GLY A 50 14.31 10.28 3.93
C GLY A 50 15.46 11.21 3.49
N PHE A 51 15.79 11.24 2.19
CA PHE A 51 16.87 12.07 1.64
C PHE A 51 16.33 13.30 0.91
N ALA A 52 17.17 14.34 0.79
CA ALA A 52 16.89 15.57 0.06
C ALA A 52 16.91 15.33 -1.47
N GLY A 53 15.89 14.63 -1.97
CA GLY A 53 15.71 14.35 -3.40
C GLY A 53 16.45 13.10 -3.90
N CYS A 54 16.38 12.89 -5.21
CA CYS A 54 16.99 11.74 -5.87
C CYS A 54 18.52 11.79 -5.81
N MET A 55 19.11 12.98 -5.95
CA MET A 55 20.57 13.15 -5.86
C MET A 55 21.10 12.80 -4.47
N GLY A 56 20.47 13.32 -3.40
CA GLY A 56 20.90 13.02 -2.03
C GLY A 56 20.80 11.53 -1.68
N TYR A 57 19.80 10.82 -2.22
CA TYR A 57 19.74 9.37 -2.09
C TYR A 57 20.84 8.66 -2.89
N ALA A 58 21.12 9.11 -4.12
CA ALA A 58 22.17 8.53 -4.97
C ALA A 58 23.56 8.65 -4.32
N GLU A 59 23.88 9.83 -3.76
CA GLU A 59 25.11 10.05 -3.01
C GLU A 59 25.19 9.15 -1.77
N ALA A 60 24.11 9.09 -0.99
CA ALA A 60 24.07 8.32 0.24
C ALA A 60 24.18 6.80 -0.01
N VAL A 61 23.50 6.28 -1.03
CA VAL A 61 23.50 4.84 -1.33
C VAL A 61 24.82 4.37 -1.94
N VAL A 62 25.55 5.25 -2.62
CA VAL A 62 26.90 4.95 -3.12
C VAL A 62 27.94 5.10 -2.01
N GLY A 63 27.88 6.20 -1.26
CA GLY A 63 28.92 6.58 -0.29
C GLY A 63 28.85 5.87 1.07
N ASN A 64 27.67 5.38 1.49
CA ASN A 64 27.51 4.74 2.79
C ASN A 64 27.02 3.29 2.65
N PRO A 65 27.75 2.27 3.16
CA PRO A 65 27.35 0.87 3.12
C PRO A 65 25.98 0.57 3.74
N ASP A 66 25.60 1.30 4.79
CA ASP A 66 24.39 1.04 5.59
C ASP A 66 23.10 1.51 4.90
N VAL A 67 23.22 2.34 3.86
CA VAL A 67 22.06 2.82 3.10
C VAL A 67 21.61 1.71 2.14
N ALA A 68 20.40 1.21 2.37
CA ALA A 68 19.80 0.16 1.54
C ALA A 68 19.44 0.67 0.13
N VAL A 69 19.60 -0.20 -0.88
CA VAL A 69 19.29 0.09 -2.30
C VAL A 69 17.79 0.14 -2.59
N SER A 70 16.97 -0.37 -1.68
CA SER A 70 15.51 -0.54 -1.82
C SER A 70 14.70 0.62 -1.23
N MET A 71 15.33 1.75 -0.90
CA MET A 71 14.67 2.89 -0.25
C MET A 71 13.84 3.75 -1.22
N CYS A 72 14.02 3.60 -2.53
CA CYS A 72 13.26 4.34 -3.54
C CYS A 72 11.83 3.79 -3.67
N ALA A 73 10.89 4.32 -2.89
CA ALA A 73 9.48 3.89 -2.93
C ALA A 73 8.85 3.98 -4.35
N PRO A 74 9.06 5.05 -5.14
CA PRO A 74 8.55 5.11 -6.51
C PRO A 74 9.18 4.11 -7.48
N GLY A 75 10.46 3.80 -7.28
CA GLY A 75 11.21 2.88 -8.13
C GLY A 75 10.91 1.40 -7.88
N LYS A 76 10.33 1.08 -6.71
CA LYS A 76 9.99 -0.29 -6.28
C LYS A 76 11.20 -1.24 -6.43
N SER A 77 10.96 -2.54 -6.59
CA SER A 77 12.04 -3.53 -6.73
C SER A 77 12.89 -3.34 -7.99
N ALA A 78 12.29 -2.88 -9.08
CA ALA A 78 12.99 -2.71 -10.36
C ALA A 78 14.16 -1.71 -10.28
N VAL A 79 13.98 -0.60 -9.55
CA VAL A 79 15.07 0.35 -9.32
C VAL A 79 16.06 -0.18 -8.28
N ALA A 80 15.60 -0.87 -7.25
CA ALA A 80 16.47 -1.47 -6.24
C ALA A 80 17.48 -2.47 -6.85
N GLU A 81 17.03 -3.28 -7.80
CA GLU A 81 17.86 -4.24 -8.54
C GLU A 81 18.91 -3.54 -9.41
N LYS A 82 18.54 -2.45 -10.08
CA LYS A 82 19.48 -1.65 -10.88
C LYS A 82 20.55 -0.99 -10.01
N ILE A 83 20.14 -0.38 -8.89
CA ILE A 83 21.06 0.26 -7.94
C ILE A 83 22.00 -0.80 -7.34
N ALA A 84 21.49 -1.98 -6.96
CA ALA A 84 22.31 -3.10 -6.50
C ALA A 84 23.42 -3.48 -7.51
N GLY A 85 23.09 -3.52 -8.81
CA GLY A 85 24.06 -3.78 -9.87
C GLY A 85 25.17 -2.72 -9.96
N ILE A 86 24.84 -1.45 -9.71
CA ILE A 86 25.80 -0.33 -9.76
C ILE A 86 26.66 -0.28 -8.49
N THR A 87 26.05 -0.42 -7.32
CA THR A 87 26.73 -0.27 -6.02
C THR A 87 27.38 -1.57 -5.53
N GLY A 88 27.07 -2.72 -6.14
CA GLY A 88 27.51 -4.03 -5.68
C GLY A 88 26.83 -4.52 -4.39
N LYS A 89 25.75 -3.83 -3.96
CA LYS A 89 25.00 -4.17 -2.74
C LYS A 89 23.93 -5.21 -3.03
N LYS A 90 23.49 -5.96 -2.03
CA LYS A 90 22.37 -6.90 -2.17
C LYS A 90 21.02 -6.16 -2.17
N ALA A 91 20.20 -6.41 -3.18
CA ALA A 91 18.81 -5.97 -3.19
C ALA A 91 17.96 -6.91 -2.32
N GLU A 92 17.51 -6.42 -1.17
CA GLU A 92 16.52 -7.15 -0.38
C GLU A 92 15.13 -7.04 -1.00
N LYS A 93 14.38 -8.14 -0.94
CA LYS A 93 12.99 -8.16 -1.40
C LYS A 93 12.11 -7.41 -0.40
N VAL A 94 11.79 -6.16 -0.72
CA VAL A 94 10.90 -5.32 0.10
C VAL A 94 9.46 -5.45 -0.39
N ASP A 95 8.54 -5.70 0.54
CA ASP A 95 7.10 -5.63 0.26
C ASP A 95 6.70 -4.17 -0.03
N PRO A 96 6.24 -3.85 -1.26
CA PRO A 96 5.95 -2.48 -1.62
C PRO A 96 4.83 -1.93 -0.73
N LYS A 97 5.00 -0.70 -0.25
CA LYS A 97 3.92 0.02 0.40
C LYS A 97 2.99 0.60 -0.65
N ILE A 98 1.72 0.77 -0.28
CA ILE A 98 0.70 1.49 -1.04
C ILE A 98 -0.10 2.38 -0.09
N ALA A 99 -0.55 3.53 -0.58
CA ALA A 99 -1.46 4.36 0.18
C ALA A 99 -2.82 3.66 0.29
N ARG A 100 -3.40 3.66 1.48
CA ARG A 100 -4.74 3.10 1.75
C ARG A 100 -5.58 4.07 2.55
N VAL A 101 -6.87 4.06 2.26
CA VAL A 101 -7.86 4.93 2.89
C VAL A 101 -8.57 4.15 4.00
N PHE A 102 -8.44 4.64 5.23
CA PHE A 102 -9.05 4.09 6.44
C PHE A 102 -10.42 4.72 6.71
N CYS A 103 -11.22 4.85 5.66
CA CYS A 103 -12.59 5.35 5.73
C CYS A 103 -13.42 4.74 4.60
N GLN A 104 -14.57 4.16 4.95
CA GLN A 104 -15.55 3.62 4.00
C GLN A 104 -16.88 4.38 3.99
N GLY A 105 -17.11 5.27 4.96
CA GLY A 105 -18.36 6.00 5.07
C GLY A 105 -18.47 7.05 3.97
N GLY A 106 -18.85 6.67 2.75
CA GLY A 106 -19.12 7.62 1.67
C GLY A 106 -20.33 8.49 1.97
N THR A 107 -20.71 9.35 1.01
CA THR A 107 -21.83 10.27 1.17
C THR A 107 -23.17 9.53 1.44
N ALA A 108 -23.35 8.33 0.88
CA ALA A 108 -24.52 7.49 1.12
C ALA A 108 -24.55 6.80 2.50
N LEU A 109 -23.38 6.57 3.12
CA LEU A 109 -23.26 5.68 4.29
C LEU A 109 -22.94 6.43 5.59
N SER A 110 -22.49 7.67 5.51
CA SER A 110 -22.15 8.50 6.67
C SER A 110 -22.86 9.84 6.61
N GLN A 111 -23.49 10.20 7.73
CA GLN A 111 -24.27 11.44 7.83
C GLN A 111 -23.37 12.68 7.78
N ARG A 112 -23.93 13.79 7.28
CA ARG A 112 -23.33 15.12 7.39
C ARG A 112 -24.07 15.91 8.45
N LYS A 113 -23.36 16.73 9.21
CA LYS A 113 -23.94 17.59 10.26
C LYS A 113 -24.43 18.94 9.71
N PHE A 114 -23.89 19.38 8.58
CA PHE A 114 -24.35 20.54 7.83
C PHE A 114 -23.91 20.42 6.36
N ILE A 115 -24.40 21.31 5.50
CA ILE A 115 -24.01 21.39 4.09
C ILE A 115 -22.90 22.44 3.95
N TYR A 116 -21.74 22.03 3.45
CA TYR A 116 -20.63 22.95 3.21
C TYR A 116 -20.62 23.49 1.77
N THR A 117 -20.83 24.80 1.65
CA THR A 117 -20.90 25.55 0.39
C THR A 117 -19.60 26.29 0.03
N GLY A 118 -18.54 26.17 0.84
CA GLY A 118 -17.26 26.82 0.59
C GLY A 118 -16.36 26.11 -0.44
N VAL A 119 -15.10 26.53 -0.47
CA VAL A 119 -14.05 25.97 -1.37
C VAL A 119 -13.94 24.46 -1.18
N LYS A 120 -14.07 23.69 -2.26
CA LYS A 120 -14.03 22.22 -2.28
C LYS A 120 -12.61 21.67 -2.06
N ASP A 121 -12.10 21.91 -0.87
CA ASP A 121 -10.83 21.42 -0.36
C ASP A 121 -10.99 20.94 1.09
N CYS A 122 -10.39 19.80 1.44
CA CYS A 122 -10.48 19.22 2.76
C CYS A 122 -9.84 20.13 3.83
N THR A 123 -8.75 20.83 3.51
CA THR A 123 -8.08 21.74 4.44
C THR A 123 -8.96 22.95 4.76
N ALA A 124 -9.62 23.53 3.74
CA ALA A 124 -10.59 24.60 3.93
C ALA A 124 -11.83 24.11 4.70
N ALA A 125 -12.38 22.95 4.33
CA ALA A 125 -13.58 22.41 4.98
C ALA A 125 -13.36 22.08 6.46
N VAL A 126 -12.16 21.64 6.86
CA VAL A 126 -11.84 21.37 8.28
C VAL A 126 -11.91 22.63 9.14
N LEU A 127 -11.66 23.82 8.59
CA LEU A 127 -11.79 25.08 9.33
C LEU A 127 -13.25 25.37 9.73
N ALA A 128 -14.22 24.86 8.97
CA ALA A 128 -15.63 24.91 9.31
C ALA A 128 -15.96 23.81 10.33
N ALA A 129 -15.71 24.08 11.61
CA ALA A 129 -16.06 23.19 12.72
C ALA A 129 -15.53 21.74 12.57
N GLY A 130 -14.32 21.55 12.03
CA GLY A 130 -13.70 20.22 11.87
C GLY A 130 -14.14 19.44 10.62
N GLY A 131 -14.91 20.06 9.72
CA GLY A 131 -15.48 19.46 8.53
C GLY A 131 -16.98 19.23 8.67
N ASP A 132 -17.68 19.05 7.56
CA ASP A 132 -19.15 18.94 7.49
C ASP A 132 -19.70 17.52 7.74
N LYS A 133 -18.81 16.54 7.82
CA LYS A 133 -19.15 15.16 8.15
C LYS A 133 -19.46 15.00 9.63
N SER A 134 -20.47 14.19 9.96
CA SER A 134 -20.82 13.89 11.37
C SER A 134 -19.71 13.11 12.08
N CYS A 135 -19.00 12.23 11.37
CA CYS A 135 -17.83 11.53 11.86
C CYS A 135 -16.61 12.45 11.85
N GLU A 136 -16.11 12.77 13.03
CA GLU A 136 -14.93 13.62 13.21
C GLU A 136 -13.64 12.97 12.68
N PHE A 137 -13.61 11.66 12.51
CA PHE A 137 -12.41 10.93 12.06
C PHE A 137 -12.45 10.58 10.57
N GLY A 138 -13.54 10.85 9.87
CA GLY A 138 -13.78 10.33 8.52
C GLY A 138 -13.19 11.21 7.41
N CYS A 139 -13.01 10.61 6.23
CA CYS A 139 -12.72 11.36 5.00
C CYS A 139 -13.87 12.34 4.69
N LEU A 140 -13.58 13.62 4.43
CA LEU A 140 -14.60 14.62 4.07
C LEU A 140 -15.07 14.51 2.62
N GLY A 141 -14.17 14.07 1.74
CA GLY A 141 -14.48 13.79 0.33
C GLY A 141 -14.21 14.93 -0.67
N TYR A 142 -13.42 15.94 -0.32
CA TYR A 142 -13.15 17.09 -1.20
C TYR A 142 -11.89 16.99 -2.08
N GLY A 143 -11.25 15.81 -2.13
CA GLY A 143 -10.24 15.52 -3.14
C GLY A 143 -8.87 16.20 -2.99
N THR A 144 -8.53 16.79 -1.84
CA THR A 144 -7.18 17.37 -1.61
C THR A 144 -6.07 16.33 -1.86
N CYS A 145 -6.26 15.10 -1.39
CA CYS A 145 -5.30 14.01 -1.62
C CYS A 145 -5.14 13.64 -3.10
N MET A 146 -6.21 13.74 -3.91
CA MET A 146 -6.16 13.55 -5.35
C MET A 146 -5.29 14.63 -6.00
N ARG A 147 -5.53 15.90 -5.69
CA ARG A 147 -4.72 17.02 -6.21
C ARG A 147 -3.26 16.96 -5.75
N ALA A 148 -3.00 16.42 -4.57
CA ALA A 148 -1.64 16.28 -4.03
C ALA A 148 -0.84 15.12 -4.66
N CYS A 149 -1.48 14.22 -5.41
CA CYS A 149 -0.82 13.05 -5.97
C CYS A 149 -0.13 13.40 -7.30
N PRO A 150 1.22 13.33 -7.41
CA PRO A 150 1.92 13.66 -8.65
C PRO A 150 1.97 12.49 -9.66
N PHE A 151 1.27 11.39 -9.37
CA PHE A 151 1.29 10.16 -10.15
C PHE A 151 -0.11 9.75 -10.65
N ASP A 152 -1.11 10.62 -10.47
CA ASP A 152 -2.51 10.35 -10.80
C ASP A 152 -3.01 8.99 -10.29
N ALA A 153 -2.52 8.61 -9.11
CA ALA A 153 -2.86 7.33 -8.49
C ALA A 153 -4.17 7.39 -7.71
N ILE A 154 -4.77 8.57 -7.53
CA ILE A 154 -5.97 8.75 -6.71
C ILE A 154 -7.06 9.38 -7.57
N ARG A 155 -8.23 8.73 -7.63
CA ARG A 155 -9.46 9.29 -8.21
C ARG A 155 -10.55 9.36 -7.16
N MET A 156 -11.47 10.30 -7.27
CA MET A 156 -12.64 10.32 -6.38
C MET A 156 -13.73 9.38 -6.91
N SER A 157 -14.36 8.60 -6.03
CA SER A 157 -15.56 7.84 -6.36
C SER A 157 -16.79 8.73 -6.44
N SER A 158 -17.88 8.21 -6.99
CA SER A 158 -19.22 8.82 -6.95
C SER A 158 -19.67 9.15 -5.52
N ASP A 159 -19.26 8.34 -4.54
CA ASP A 159 -19.56 8.55 -3.11
C ASP A 159 -18.64 9.57 -2.41
N ASN A 160 -17.77 10.26 -3.15
CA ASN A 160 -16.75 11.19 -2.63
C ASN A 160 -15.72 10.52 -1.72
N LEU A 161 -15.31 9.28 -2.01
CA LEU A 161 -14.16 8.64 -1.36
C LEU A 161 -12.98 8.49 -2.32
N PRO A 162 -11.74 8.66 -1.85
CA PRO A 162 -10.56 8.44 -2.68
C PRO A 162 -10.40 6.95 -2.99
N LEU A 163 -10.23 6.64 -4.27
CA LEU A 163 -9.89 5.33 -4.81
C LEU A 163 -8.45 5.38 -5.29
N ILE A 164 -7.61 4.54 -4.68
CA ILE A 164 -6.16 4.51 -4.92
C ILE A 164 -5.86 3.35 -5.86
N ASN A 165 -5.25 3.64 -7.01
CA ASN A 165 -4.74 2.65 -7.93
C ASN A 165 -3.37 2.13 -7.43
N PRO A 166 -3.27 0.84 -7.05
CA PRO A 166 -2.03 0.27 -6.52
C PRO A 166 -0.89 0.17 -7.56
N GLU A 167 -1.21 0.13 -8.85
CA GLU A 167 -0.22 0.07 -9.93
C GLU A 167 0.50 1.42 -10.07
N LYS A 168 -0.28 2.51 -10.08
CA LYS A 168 0.23 3.89 -10.16
C LYS A 168 0.77 4.42 -8.84
N CYS A 169 0.31 3.89 -7.70
CA CYS A 169 0.76 4.32 -6.40
C CYS A 169 2.24 3.97 -6.18
N THR A 170 3.01 5.00 -5.83
CA THR A 170 4.46 4.95 -5.55
C THR A 170 4.78 5.02 -4.05
N ALA A 171 3.76 5.10 -3.20
CA ALA A 171 3.90 5.27 -1.75
C ALA A 171 4.79 6.46 -1.33
N CYS A 172 4.77 7.55 -2.09
CA CYS A 172 5.53 8.77 -1.78
C CYS A 172 5.02 9.55 -0.54
N GLY A 173 3.85 9.20 0.01
CA GLY A 173 3.32 9.83 1.23
C GLY A 173 2.69 11.21 1.08
N LYS A 174 2.76 11.87 -0.11
CA LYS A 174 2.16 13.21 -0.31
C LYS A 174 0.66 13.28 0.03
N CYS A 175 -0.10 12.24 -0.30
CA CYS A 175 -1.52 12.14 0.04
C CYS A 175 -1.78 11.96 1.55
N VAL A 176 -0.86 11.34 2.28
CA VAL A 176 -0.90 11.21 3.74
C VAL A 176 -0.70 12.57 4.38
N ALA A 177 0.36 13.29 3.98
CA ALA A 177 0.67 14.63 4.47
C ALA A 177 -0.43 15.65 4.16
N ALA A 178 -1.02 15.57 2.97
CA ALA A 178 -2.09 16.48 2.54
C ALA A 178 -3.47 16.18 3.18
N CYS A 179 -3.63 15.08 3.93
CA CYS A 179 -4.92 14.70 4.50
C CYS A 179 -5.11 15.33 5.89
N PRO A 180 -5.95 16.36 6.06
CA PRO A 180 -6.12 17.02 7.37
C PRO A 180 -6.84 16.14 8.40
N LYS A 181 -7.52 15.07 7.95
CA LYS A 181 -8.17 14.07 8.82
C LYS A 181 -7.29 12.85 9.10
N GLN A 182 -6.10 12.78 8.49
CA GLN A 182 -5.13 11.67 8.63
C GLN A 182 -5.76 10.28 8.40
N VAL A 183 -6.69 10.17 7.46
CA VAL A 183 -7.36 8.88 7.13
C VAL A 183 -6.64 8.07 6.07
N ILE A 184 -5.49 8.52 5.58
CA ILE A 184 -4.70 7.82 4.58
C ILE A 184 -3.38 7.44 5.23
N GLU A 185 -2.97 6.17 5.09
CA GLU A 185 -1.69 5.69 5.60
C GLU A 185 -1.00 4.84 4.53
N LEU A 186 0.33 4.72 4.61
CA LEU A 186 1.10 3.83 3.76
C LEU A 186 1.13 2.43 4.39
N ALA A 187 0.43 1.48 3.77
CA ALA A 187 0.35 0.11 4.23
C ALA A 187 1.07 -0.83 3.26
N GLN A 188 1.61 -1.92 3.79
CA GLN A 188 2.18 -3.01 2.99
C GLN A 188 1.15 -3.59 2.01
N ALA A 189 1.53 -3.75 0.73
CA ALA A 189 0.66 -4.25 -0.31
C ALA A 189 0.19 -5.68 0.01
N SER A 190 1.09 -6.55 0.49
CA SER A 190 0.77 -7.94 0.85
C SER A 190 -0.29 -8.06 1.95
N LYS A 191 -0.41 -7.05 2.82
CA LYS A 191 -1.31 -7.06 3.98
C LYS A 191 -2.72 -6.63 3.60
N ALA A 192 -3.33 -7.36 2.67
CA ALA A 192 -4.56 -6.95 1.98
C ALA A 192 -5.84 -6.90 2.84
N VAL A 193 -5.86 -7.47 4.04
CA VAL A 193 -7.01 -7.38 4.95
C VAL A 193 -6.76 -6.26 5.95
N VAL A 194 -7.60 -5.22 5.93
CA VAL A 194 -7.47 -4.05 6.82
C VAL A 194 -8.81 -3.61 7.38
N ILE A 195 -8.77 -2.99 8.55
CA ILE A 195 -9.96 -2.35 9.14
C ILE A 195 -10.01 -0.93 8.56
N SER A 196 -10.86 -0.72 7.55
CA SER A 196 -11.00 0.56 6.84
C SER A 196 -11.91 1.54 7.59
N CYS A 197 -11.65 1.73 8.88
CA CYS A 197 -12.28 2.72 9.73
C CYS A 197 -11.19 3.41 10.57
N HIS A 198 -11.43 4.68 10.90
CA HIS A 198 -10.55 5.47 11.76
C HIS A 198 -11.31 6.06 12.97
N SER A 199 -12.61 5.78 13.09
CA SER A 199 -13.45 6.26 14.20
C SER A 199 -12.94 5.74 15.53
N ARG A 200 -12.83 6.64 16.51
CA ARG A 200 -12.53 6.31 17.91
C ARG A 200 -13.73 6.60 18.84
N ASP A 201 -14.86 6.98 18.24
CA ASP A 201 -16.12 7.16 18.95
C ASP A 201 -16.60 5.82 19.54
N LYS A 202 -17.37 5.90 20.62
CA LYS A 202 -18.07 4.73 21.16
C LYS A 202 -18.93 4.09 20.08
N GLY A 203 -19.07 2.76 20.12
CA GLY A 203 -19.74 2.00 19.06
C GLY A 203 -21.16 2.47 18.76
N ALA A 204 -21.93 2.85 19.80
CA ALA A 204 -23.28 3.40 19.63
C ALA A 204 -23.28 4.71 18.82
N ASP A 205 -22.35 5.62 19.10
CA ASP A 205 -22.26 6.91 18.40
C ASP A 205 -21.70 6.75 16.99
N THR A 206 -20.73 5.85 16.81
CA THR A 206 -20.26 5.47 15.47
C THR A 206 -21.43 4.96 14.62
N LYS A 207 -22.28 4.07 15.15
CA LYS A 207 -23.42 3.49 14.43
C LYS A 207 -24.50 4.54 14.07
N LYS A 208 -24.71 5.55 14.92
CA LYS A 208 -25.60 6.69 14.61
C LYS A 208 -25.07 7.52 13.44
N LYS A 209 -23.76 7.73 13.38
CA LYS A 209 -23.09 8.61 12.38
C LYS A 209 -22.76 7.91 11.06
N CYS A 210 -22.51 6.60 11.07
CA CYS A 210 -21.99 5.85 9.93
C CYS A 210 -22.43 4.38 9.95
N GLN A 211 -23.02 3.92 8.85
CA GLN A 211 -23.48 2.53 8.70
C GLN A 211 -22.34 1.50 8.63
N VAL A 212 -21.16 1.93 8.15
CA VAL A 212 -19.98 1.07 7.93
C VAL A 212 -18.81 1.33 8.89
N GLY A 213 -19.11 1.94 10.03
CA GLY A 213 -18.11 2.23 11.06
C GLY A 213 -17.74 1.01 11.91
N CYS A 214 -16.51 0.96 12.42
CA CYS A 214 -16.13 -0.01 13.43
C CYS A 214 -16.85 0.34 14.75
N ILE A 215 -17.55 -0.64 15.33
CA ILE A 215 -18.27 -0.46 16.60
C ILE A 215 -17.60 -1.16 17.79
N ALA A 216 -16.35 -1.61 17.63
CA ALA A 216 -15.56 -2.27 18.66
C ALA A 216 -16.22 -3.50 19.34
N CYS A 217 -17.05 -4.27 18.61
CA CYS A 217 -17.78 -5.43 19.17
C CYS A 217 -16.90 -6.66 19.49
N GLY A 218 -15.62 -6.66 19.08
CA GLY A 218 -14.69 -7.76 19.34
C GLY A 218 -14.93 -9.07 18.56
N ILE A 219 -15.92 -9.14 17.66
CA ILE A 219 -16.18 -10.35 16.86
C ILE A 219 -14.96 -10.75 16.02
N CYS A 220 -14.28 -9.77 15.42
CA CYS A 220 -13.07 -9.97 14.64
C CYS A 220 -11.91 -10.53 15.48
N VAL A 221 -11.81 -10.15 16.76
CA VAL A 221 -10.81 -10.67 17.71
C VAL A 221 -11.05 -12.16 17.93
N ARG A 222 -12.28 -12.54 18.33
CA ARG A 222 -12.64 -13.94 18.60
C ARG A 222 -12.55 -14.86 17.37
N THR A 223 -12.70 -14.30 16.18
CA THR A 223 -12.67 -15.05 14.92
C THR A 223 -11.24 -15.24 14.39
N CYS A 224 -10.26 -14.48 14.87
CA CYS A 224 -8.92 -14.48 14.29
C CYS A 224 -8.13 -15.74 14.71
N PRO A 225 -7.74 -16.62 13.79
CA PRO A 225 -7.00 -17.85 14.13
C PRO A 225 -5.52 -17.60 14.49
N SER A 226 -5.04 -16.37 14.30
CA SER A 226 -3.65 -15.97 14.51
C SER A 226 -3.50 -14.89 15.59
N ASP A 227 -4.56 -14.64 16.36
CA ASP A 227 -4.61 -13.63 17.44
C ASP A 227 -4.03 -12.26 17.05
N ALA A 228 -4.27 -11.87 15.79
CA ALA A 228 -3.68 -10.68 15.18
C ALA A 228 -4.55 -9.42 15.35
N ILE A 229 -5.69 -9.48 16.03
CA ILE A 229 -6.63 -8.35 16.12
C ILE A 229 -6.85 -7.99 17.58
N LYS A 230 -6.77 -6.69 17.90
CA LYS A 230 -7.07 -6.14 19.22
C LYS A 230 -8.11 -5.02 19.11
N VAL A 231 -8.83 -4.75 20.20
CA VAL A 231 -9.72 -3.59 20.30
C VAL A 231 -9.12 -2.63 21.31
N GLU A 232 -8.82 -1.41 20.87
CA GLU A 232 -8.22 -0.35 21.69
C GLU A 232 -8.90 0.98 21.30
N ASN A 233 -9.21 1.82 22.29
CA ASN A 233 -9.84 3.14 22.06
C ASN A 233 -11.11 3.08 21.20
N ASN A 234 -12.03 2.16 21.52
CA ASN A 234 -13.27 1.91 20.78
C ASN A 234 -13.07 1.58 19.30
N HIS A 235 -11.89 1.06 18.92
CA HIS A 235 -11.59 0.71 17.55
C HIS A 235 -10.77 -0.59 17.45
N ALA A 236 -11.08 -1.43 16.48
CA ALA A 236 -10.32 -2.66 16.23
C ALA A 236 -9.07 -2.38 15.38
N ARG A 237 -7.91 -2.92 15.74
CA ARG A 237 -6.63 -2.79 15.01
C ARG A 237 -6.09 -4.18 14.67
N ILE A 238 -5.51 -4.31 13.48
CA ILE A 238 -4.85 -5.54 13.03
C ILE A 238 -3.34 -5.36 13.19
N ASP A 239 -2.71 -6.25 13.95
CA ASP A 239 -1.28 -6.47 13.94
C ASP A 239 -0.90 -7.21 12.65
N HIS A 240 -0.35 -6.46 11.70
CA HIS A 240 0.03 -6.99 10.40
C HIS A 240 1.25 -7.92 10.45
N ALA A 241 2.04 -7.93 11.53
CA ALA A 241 3.12 -8.90 11.70
C ALA A 241 2.55 -10.31 11.95
N LYS A 242 1.44 -10.41 12.69
CA LYS A 242 0.77 -11.68 13.01
C LYS A 242 -0.28 -12.11 12.01
N CYS A 243 -0.89 -11.15 11.30
CA CYS A 243 -2.00 -11.43 10.40
C CYS A 243 -1.57 -12.30 9.20
N ILE A 244 -2.23 -13.44 9.05
CA ILE A 244 -2.07 -14.37 7.91
C ILE A 244 -2.99 -14.07 6.72
N VAL A 245 -3.68 -12.93 6.73
CA VAL A 245 -4.51 -12.44 5.61
C VAL A 245 -5.62 -13.43 5.19
N CYS A 246 -6.19 -14.18 6.13
CA CYS A 246 -7.19 -15.22 5.85
C CYS A 246 -8.59 -14.70 5.49
N GLY A 247 -8.90 -13.44 5.81
CA GLY A 247 -10.18 -12.79 5.46
C GLY A 247 -11.39 -13.20 6.32
N LEU A 248 -11.23 -14.04 7.34
CA LEU A 248 -12.34 -14.48 8.20
C LEU A 248 -13.01 -13.32 8.94
N CYS A 249 -12.23 -12.35 9.41
CA CYS A 249 -12.74 -11.16 10.08
C CYS A 249 -13.62 -10.30 9.18
N VAL A 250 -13.34 -10.26 7.87
CA VAL A 250 -14.14 -9.52 6.87
C VAL A 250 -15.53 -10.12 6.79
N LYS A 251 -15.62 -11.45 6.63
CA LYS A 251 -16.90 -12.17 6.53
C LYS A 251 -17.78 -12.06 7.78
N LYS A 252 -17.16 -11.91 8.96
CA LYS A 252 -17.87 -11.86 10.25
C LYS A 252 -18.11 -10.44 10.75
N CYS A 253 -17.65 -9.39 10.05
CA CYS A 253 -17.83 -8.02 10.49
C CYS A 253 -19.28 -7.58 10.24
N PRO A 254 -20.09 -7.28 11.28
CA PRO A 254 -21.51 -6.96 11.11
C PRO A 254 -21.75 -5.60 10.43
N THR A 255 -20.75 -4.71 10.46
CA THR A 255 -20.83 -3.37 9.85
C THR A 255 -20.03 -3.26 8.56
N ASN A 256 -19.42 -4.34 8.06
CA ASN A 256 -18.54 -4.30 6.88
C ASN A 256 -17.39 -3.27 6.99
N ALA A 257 -16.94 -2.97 8.21
CA ALA A 257 -15.86 -2.02 8.48
C ALA A 257 -14.46 -2.52 8.05
N ILE A 258 -14.33 -3.80 7.68
CA ILE A 258 -13.06 -4.45 7.30
C ILE A 258 -13.08 -4.71 5.80
N LYS A 259 -12.04 -4.25 5.08
CA LYS A 259 -11.86 -4.50 3.65
C LYS A 259 -10.89 -5.64 3.41
N ASP A 260 -11.19 -6.40 2.36
CA ASP A 260 -10.29 -7.34 1.73
C ASP A 260 -9.91 -6.80 0.35
N TYR A 261 -8.62 -6.50 0.15
CA TYR A 261 -8.10 -6.04 -1.14
C TYR A 261 -7.69 -7.18 -2.07
N ILE A 262 -7.90 -8.45 -1.68
CA ILE A 262 -7.70 -9.60 -2.56
C ILE A 262 -9.01 -9.84 -3.34
N PRO A 263 -9.06 -9.54 -4.66
CA PRO A 263 -10.30 -9.63 -5.43
C PRO A 263 -10.78 -11.08 -5.55
N VAL A 264 -9.85 -12.02 -5.78
CA VAL A 264 -10.14 -13.45 -5.89
C VAL A 264 -9.11 -14.21 -5.04
N ARG A 265 -9.59 -14.93 -4.03
CA ARG A 265 -8.72 -15.77 -3.20
C ARG A 265 -8.45 -17.07 -3.93
N PRO A 266 -7.18 -17.51 -4.05
CA PRO A 266 -6.88 -18.81 -4.62
C PRO A 266 -7.50 -19.91 -3.74
N LYS A 267 -7.83 -21.05 -4.34
CA LYS A 267 -8.45 -22.18 -3.67
C LYS A 267 -7.52 -23.38 -3.69
N ALA A 268 -7.56 -24.17 -2.63
CA ALA A 268 -6.80 -25.40 -2.56
C ALA A 268 -7.43 -26.48 -3.46
N LYS A 269 -6.60 -27.13 -4.26
CA LYS A 269 -6.94 -28.30 -5.09
C LYS A 269 -5.95 -29.41 -4.75
N ILE A 270 -6.48 -30.59 -4.42
CA ILE A 270 -5.68 -31.77 -4.10
C ILE A 270 -5.56 -32.62 -5.37
N ASP A 271 -4.34 -33.01 -5.71
CA ASP A 271 -4.05 -33.96 -6.77
C ASP A 271 -4.27 -35.39 -6.25
N PRO A 272 -5.25 -36.13 -6.80
CA PRO A 272 -5.56 -37.48 -6.36
C PRO A 272 -4.43 -38.48 -6.62
N SER A 273 -3.56 -38.22 -7.61
CA SER A 273 -2.45 -39.13 -7.94
C SER A 273 -1.27 -39.04 -6.97
N ILE A 274 -1.14 -37.91 -6.27
CA ILE A 274 -0.04 -37.63 -5.35
C ILE A 274 -0.48 -37.78 -3.88
N CYS A 275 -1.77 -37.58 -3.61
CA CYS A 275 -2.32 -37.61 -2.25
C CYS A 275 -2.22 -39.01 -1.62
N ALA A 276 -1.52 -39.10 -0.49
CA ALA A 276 -1.36 -40.34 0.27
C ALA A 276 -2.30 -40.46 1.50
N GLY A 277 -3.24 -39.52 1.69
CA GLY A 277 -4.24 -39.61 2.78
C GLY A 277 -3.67 -39.50 4.20
N ILE A 278 -2.69 -38.61 4.41
CA ILE A 278 -1.92 -38.48 5.69
C ILE A 278 -2.69 -37.64 6.75
N ASP A 279 -3.88 -37.14 6.44
CA ASP A 279 -4.77 -36.33 7.29
C ASP A 279 -4.25 -34.95 7.80
N MET A 280 -2.95 -34.64 7.64
CA MET A 280 -2.37 -33.35 8.09
C MET A 280 -3.08 -32.10 7.54
N CYS A 281 -3.54 -32.16 6.29
CA CYS A 281 -4.21 -31.03 5.66
C CYS A 281 -5.59 -30.74 6.27
N ALA A 282 -6.33 -31.77 6.69
CA ALA A 282 -7.63 -31.61 7.34
C ALA A 282 -7.46 -31.00 8.73
N LYS A 283 -6.50 -31.52 9.52
CA LYS A 283 -6.18 -31.02 10.86
C LYS A 283 -5.74 -29.56 10.91
N VAL A 284 -4.99 -29.08 9.91
CA VAL A 284 -4.55 -27.67 9.85
C VAL A 284 -5.60 -26.74 9.25
N CYS A 285 -6.73 -27.26 8.74
CA CYS A 285 -7.71 -26.44 8.05
C CYS A 285 -8.57 -25.65 9.08
N PRO A 286 -8.47 -24.31 9.14
CA PRO A 286 -9.15 -23.50 10.16
C PRO A 286 -10.67 -23.41 9.94
N VAL A 287 -11.14 -23.89 8.78
CA VAL A 287 -12.53 -23.81 8.34
C VAL A 287 -13.11 -25.18 8.01
N ASN A 288 -12.38 -26.26 8.35
CA ASN A 288 -12.80 -27.64 8.10
C ASN A 288 -13.30 -27.86 6.66
N ALA A 289 -12.55 -27.31 5.69
CA ALA A 289 -12.88 -27.39 4.27
C ALA A 289 -12.29 -28.63 3.59
N ILE A 290 -11.65 -29.53 4.31
CA ILE A 290 -11.01 -30.72 3.76
C ILE A 290 -11.62 -31.95 4.42
N SER A 291 -12.01 -32.93 3.61
CA SER A 291 -12.64 -34.18 4.03
C SER A 291 -11.95 -35.37 3.38
N GLY A 292 -11.88 -36.49 4.09
CA GLY A 292 -11.40 -37.78 3.59
C GLY A 292 -10.80 -38.60 4.72
N ASP A 293 -10.90 -39.92 4.61
CA ASP A 293 -10.40 -40.86 5.60
C ASP A 293 -8.88 -41.04 5.50
N ILE A 294 -8.27 -41.52 6.59
CA ILE A 294 -6.84 -41.89 6.60
C ILE A 294 -6.59 -42.94 5.51
N ARG A 295 -5.55 -42.72 4.70
CA ARG A 295 -5.19 -43.51 3.49
C ARG A 295 -6.14 -43.39 2.30
N ALA A 296 -7.20 -42.58 2.40
CA ALA A 296 -8.02 -42.21 1.25
C ALA A 296 -7.57 -40.87 0.65
N VAL A 297 -7.89 -40.64 -0.62
CA VAL A 297 -7.68 -39.33 -1.25
C VAL A 297 -8.64 -38.32 -0.63
N HIS A 298 -8.10 -37.21 -0.14
CA HIS A 298 -8.94 -36.16 0.42
C HIS A 298 -9.50 -35.23 -0.67
N ALA A 299 -10.64 -34.63 -0.37
CA ALA A 299 -11.30 -33.62 -1.19
C ALA A 299 -11.36 -32.27 -0.46
N VAL A 300 -11.42 -31.19 -1.23
CA VAL A 300 -11.58 -29.82 -0.70
C VAL A 300 -12.96 -29.29 -1.05
N ASP A 301 -13.74 -28.92 -0.04
CA ASP A 301 -14.97 -28.16 -0.16
C ASP A 301 -14.64 -26.70 -0.54
N GLN A 302 -14.90 -26.38 -1.80
CA GLN A 302 -14.57 -25.10 -2.40
C GLN A 302 -15.40 -23.94 -1.84
N SER A 303 -16.59 -24.23 -1.30
CA SER A 303 -17.46 -23.23 -0.67
C SER A 303 -16.88 -22.76 0.66
N LYS A 304 -16.27 -23.67 1.43
CA LYS A 304 -15.66 -23.37 2.74
C LYS A 304 -14.23 -22.90 2.64
N CYS A 305 -13.48 -23.34 1.63
CA CYS A 305 -12.07 -23.00 1.47
C CYS A 305 -11.85 -21.48 1.41
N ILE A 306 -11.03 -20.94 2.32
CA ILE A 306 -10.71 -19.50 2.40
C ILE A 306 -9.40 -19.11 1.70
N GLY A 307 -8.72 -20.08 1.08
CA GLY A 307 -7.50 -19.80 0.33
C GLY A 307 -6.27 -19.47 1.17
N CYS A 308 -6.23 -19.88 2.45
CA CYS A 308 -5.13 -19.54 3.35
C CYS A 308 -3.81 -20.28 3.08
N GLY A 309 -3.81 -21.34 2.27
CA GLY A 309 -2.61 -22.10 1.89
C GLY A 309 -1.99 -22.97 2.99
N MET A 310 -2.52 -22.98 4.22
CA MET A 310 -1.93 -23.75 5.33
C MET A 310 -1.86 -25.26 5.04
N CYS A 311 -2.87 -25.81 4.37
CA CYS A 311 -2.87 -27.21 3.93
C CYS A 311 -1.74 -27.52 2.93
N ALA A 312 -1.50 -26.62 1.97
CA ALA A 312 -0.45 -26.77 0.98
C ALA A 312 0.94 -26.69 1.60
N ALA A 313 1.14 -25.74 2.53
CA ALA A 313 2.41 -25.59 3.24
C ALA A 313 2.76 -26.80 4.12
N ARG A 314 1.77 -27.54 4.65
CA ARG A 314 1.97 -28.69 5.53
C ARG A 314 1.96 -30.04 4.82
N CYS A 315 1.65 -30.11 3.52
CA CYS A 315 1.55 -31.39 2.81
C CYS A 315 2.94 -31.95 2.48
N PRO A 316 3.37 -33.09 3.07
CA PRO A 316 4.71 -33.63 2.84
C PRO A 316 4.90 -34.18 1.42
N LYS A 317 3.81 -34.66 0.81
CA LYS A 317 3.81 -35.13 -0.59
C LYS A 317 3.64 -34.01 -1.61
N LYS A 318 3.45 -32.75 -1.16
CA LYS A 318 3.17 -31.58 -2.02
C LYS A 318 2.00 -31.82 -2.99
N ALA A 319 1.00 -32.60 -2.56
CA ALA A 319 -0.16 -32.95 -3.37
C ALA A 319 -1.19 -31.83 -3.52
N ILE A 320 -0.97 -30.65 -2.92
CA ILE A 320 -1.96 -29.58 -2.84
C ILE A 320 -1.45 -28.34 -3.55
N GLN A 321 -2.21 -27.87 -4.53
CA GLN A 321 -1.93 -26.65 -5.28
C GLN A 321 -2.94 -25.56 -4.95
N MET A 322 -2.48 -24.31 -4.94
CA MET A 322 -3.35 -23.14 -4.79
C MET A 322 -3.67 -22.62 -6.19
N VAL A 323 -4.87 -22.90 -6.68
CA VAL A 323 -5.32 -22.51 -8.02
C VAL A 323 -6.23 -21.31 -7.95
N GLU A 324 -6.36 -20.54 -9.03
CA GLU A 324 -7.34 -19.46 -9.09
C GLU A 324 -8.77 -20.02 -8.98
N ALA A 325 -9.68 -19.27 -8.35
CA ALA A 325 -11.03 -19.76 -8.07
C ALA A 325 -11.81 -20.19 -9.32
N GLY A 326 -11.46 -19.68 -10.51
CA GLY A 326 -12.06 -20.05 -11.80
C GLY A 326 -11.49 -21.33 -12.44
N GLN A 327 -10.37 -21.87 -11.96
CA GLN A 327 -9.69 -23.04 -12.54
C GLN A 327 -9.96 -24.35 -11.78
N VAL A 328 -10.83 -24.30 -10.76
CA VAL A 328 -11.13 -25.45 -9.89
C VAL A 328 -12.10 -26.44 -10.55
N SER A 329 -13.00 -25.96 -11.40
CA SER A 329 -13.93 -26.77 -12.19
C SER A 329 -13.22 -27.30 -13.44
N GLY A 330 -13.06 -28.62 -13.53
CA GLY A 330 -12.54 -29.28 -14.73
C GLY A 330 -13.43 -28.99 -15.95
N GLY A 331 -12.80 -28.57 -17.05
CA GLY A 331 -13.34 -28.67 -18.41
C GLY A 331 -14.46 -27.70 -18.80
N LYS A 332 -14.10 -26.46 -19.19
CA LYS A 332 -14.37 -25.89 -20.52
C LYS A 332 -13.88 -24.43 -20.60
N GLN A 333 -13.01 -24.22 -21.59
CA GLN A 333 -12.64 -23.03 -22.36
C GLN A 333 -12.60 -21.64 -21.70
N LYS A 334 -11.43 -21.00 -21.90
CA LYS A 334 -11.15 -19.57 -21.83
C LYS A 334 -12.39 -18.70 -22.13
N GLN A 335 -12.74 -17.82 -21.20
CA GLN A 335 -13.26 -16.51 -21.57
C GLN A 335 -12.27 -15.46 -21.09
N GLU A 336 -11.70 -14.78 -22.07
CA GLU A 336 -10.86 -13.61 -21.91
C GLU A 336 -11.62 -12.55 -21.10
N GLY A 337 -10.91 -11.94 -20.15
CA GLY A 337 -11.45 -10.88 -19.31
C GLY A 337 -11.86 -9.68 -20.15
N LYS A 338 -13.15 -9.61 -20.49
CA LYS A 338 -13.78 -8.38 -20.95
C LYS A 338 -14.06 -7.52 -19.72
N MET A 339 -13.17 -6.57 -19.48
CA MET A 339 -13.38 -5.42 -18.60
C MET A 339 -14.74 -4.79 -18.95
N PRO A 340 -15.67 -4.59 -17.99
CA PRO A 340 -16.92 -3.93 -18.31
C PRO A 340 -16.61 -2.51 -18.79
N ALA A 341 -17.09 -2.24 -20.00
CA ALA A 341 -16.94 -0.99 -20.72
C ALA A 341 -17.37 0.19 -19.86
N ALA A 342 -16.65 1.30 -20.02
CA ALA A 342 -17.08 2.61 -19.61
C ALA A 342 -18.54 2.83 -20.06
N VAL A 343 -19.44 3.05 -19.11
CA VAL A 343 -20.76 3.58 -19.41
C VAL A 343 -20.58 5.10 -19.48
N GLY A 344 -20.54 5.59 -20.71
CA GLY A 344 -20.73 6.99 -21.02
C GLY A 344 -22.21 7.33 -20.94
N ALA A 345 -22.51 8.37 -20.16
CA ALA A 345 -23.47 9.45 -20.38
C ALA A 345 -23.38 10.36 -19.15
#